data_AF-A0A7C3GWI0-F1
#
_entry.id   AF-A0A7C3GWI0-F1
#
_cell.length_a   1.000
_cell.length_b   1.000
_cell.length_c   1.000
_cell.angle_alpha   90.00
_cell.angle_beta   90.00
_cell.angle_gamma   90.00
#
_symmetry.space_group_name_H-M   'P 1'
#
loop_
_entity.id
_entity.type
_entity.pdbx_description
1 polymer ?
#
loop_
_entity_poly.entity_id
_entity_poly.type
_entity_poly.pdbx_seq_one_letter_code
_entity_poly.pdbx_strand_id
1 'polypeptide(L)'
;MVIFNRNFLFLDEISLNNTHNKVFENIQVSKEDIASIDDFFTLQSAWVLMTDRRVRYYGNEAFEDSSSVDEWALEVEGVVTLIWQGKTNTIRYIKGEKYTAELLQFWVLHTFFPLVLELAKLSHILHVSAVEINEKPILFSAFSGGGKSTLLNYFLKQGHRIYGDDTVAIEEIDGSYKVVASYPFHRPYRKAEVLGYPIDNFATEVKPLYRVYRLDKSSETSKIKIEELHGVEKFETLYQSQFVTFENLTKSRYNFATKMAQQVQVFTISVPWDMERLEEVYQALLIHNEI
;
A
#
# COMPACT_ATOMS: atom_id res chain seq x y z
N MET A 1 -12.58 1.35 11.45
CA MET A 1 -12.09 0.39 10.43
C MET A 1 -10.65 -0.01 10.77
N VAL A 2 -10.28 -1.29 10.66
CA VAL A 2 -8.89 -1.72 10.90
C VAL A 2 -8.09 -1.63 9.61
N ILE A 3 -6.97 -0.91 9.62
CA ILE A 3 -6.14 -0.61 8.45
C ILE A 3 -4.69 -0.57 8.91
N PHE A 4 -3.81 -1.37 8.31
CA PHE A 4 -2.43 -1.51 8.78
C PHE A 4 -2.32 -1.76 10.30
N ASN A 5 -3.19 -2.64 10.83
CA ASN A 5 -3.35 -2.89 12.27
C ASN A 5 -3.61 -1.66 13.14
N ARG A 6 -4.25 -0.63 12.60
CA ARG A 6 -4.71 0.53 13.35
C ARG A 6 -6.21 0.73 13.16
N ASN A 7 -6.90 1.17 14.21
CA ASN A 7 -8.29 1.56 14.09
C ASN A 7 -8.40 3.00 13.60
N PHE A 8 -8.98 3.19 12.44
CA PHE A 8 -9.34 4.51 11.94
C PHE A 8 -10.70 4.93 12.48
N LEU A 9 -10.72 6.12 13.08
CA LEU A 9 -11.89 6.80 13.64
C LEU A 9 -12.05 8.17 12.96
N PHE A 10 -12.94 8.26 11.98
CA PHE A 10 -13.33 9.50 11.31
C PHE A 10 -14.37 10.23 12.18
N LEU A 11 -13.93 11.19 12.99
CA LEU A 11 -14.77 11.81 14.02
C LEU A 11 -15.88 12.68 13.41
N ASP A 12 -15.57 13.37 12.31
CA ASP A 12 -16.48 14.31 11.64
C ASP A 12 -17.23 13.70 10.43
N GLU A 13 -16.88 12.47 10.04
CA GLU A 13 -17.48 11.77 8.89
C GLU A 13 -17.91 10.36 9.33
N ILE A 14 -18.94 10.30 10.17
CA ILE A 14 -19.39 9.08 10.88
C ILE A 14 -19.73 7.94 9.91
N SER A 15 -20.19 8.24 8.70
CA SER A 15 -20.48 7.25 7.64
C SER A 15 -19.25 6.44 7.21
N LEU A 16 -18.03 6.92 7.48
CA LEU A 16 -16.78 6.23 7.16
C LEU A 16 -16.35 5.26 8.27
N ASN A 17 -16.98 5.29 9.44
CA ASN A 17 -16.62 4.45 10.57
C ASN A 17 -17.28 3.07 10.48
N ASN A 18 -16.43 2.05 10.38
CA ASN A 18 -16.80 0.65 10.62
C ASN A 18 -16.48 0.23 12.06
N THR A 19 -16.90 -0.98 12.44
CA THR A 19 -16.71 -1.62 13.76
C THR A 19 -15.33 -1.33 14.38
N HIS A 20 -15.36 -0.96 15.66
CA HIS A 20 -14.18 -0.63 16.46
C HIS A 20 -13.59 -1.91 17.08
N ASN A 21 -12.29 -2.15 16.91
CA ASN A 21 -11.60 -3.26 17.56
C ASN A 21 -10.72 -2.74 18.70
N LYS A 22 -11.05 -3.01 19.96
CA LYS A 22 -10.33 -2.43 21.12
C LYS A 22 -8.85 -2.85 21.25
N VAL A 23 -8.38 -3.81 20.46
CA VAL A 23 -7.01 -4.32 20.52
C VAL A 23 -6.02 -3.39 19.81
N PHE A 24 -6.44 -2.74 18.72
CA PHE A 24 -5.54 -1.93 17.91
C PHE A 24 -5.45 -0.47 18.40
N GLU A 25 -4.29 0.14 18.17
CA GLU A 25 -4.08 1.58 18.40
C GLU A 25 -4.98 2.40 17.47
N ASN A 26 -5.48 3.53 17.98
CA ASN A 26 -6.42 4.39 17.26
C ASN A 26 -5.67 5.48 16.47
N ILE A 27 -6.02 5.63 15.19
CA ILE A 27 -5.75 6.83 14.39
C ILE A 27 -7.04 7.64 14.33
N GLN A 28 -7.00 8.85 14.89
CA GLN A 28 -8.13 9.77 14.84
C GLN A 28 -8.02 10.62 13.57
N VAL A 29 -9.11 10.70 12.81
CA VAL A 29 -9.22 11.59 11.65
C VAL A 29 -10.27 12.64 11.97
N SER A 30 -9.87 13.90 12.06
CA SER A 30 -10.75 14.99 12.50
C SER A 30 -10.55 16.26 11.69
N LYS A 31 -11.61 17.04 11.57
CA LYS A 31 -11.62 18.29 10.82
C LYS A 31 -10.83 19.35 11.59
N GLU A 32 -10.09 20.15 10.84
CA GLU A 32 -9.40 21.33 11.35
C GLU A 32 -10.16 22.60 10.93
N ASP A 33 -10.58 23.39 11.91
CA ASP A 33 -11.26 24.67 11.71
C ASP A 33 -10.25 25.83 11.86
N ILE A 34 -9.37 25.99 10.86
CA ILE A 34 -8.35 27.04 10.83
C ILE A 34 -8.47 27.90 9.56
N ALA A 35 -7.86 29.08 9.61
CA ALA A 35 -7.86 30.02 8.48
C ALA A 35 -6.79 29.70 7.42
N SER A 36 -5.59 29.25 7.82
CA SER A 36 -4.52 28.88 6.88
C SER A 36 -3.61 27.77 7.41
N ILE A 37 -3.12 26.92 6.51
CA ILE A 37 -2.06 25.92 6.80
C ILE A 37 -0.72 26.57 7.15
N ASP A 38 -0.51 27.82 6.74
CA ASP A 38 0.72 28.59 7.01
C ASP A 38 0.90 28.89 8.51
N ASP A 39 -0.16 28.72 9.31
CA ASP A 39 -0.09 28.83 10.78
C ASP A 39 0.66 27.63 11.40
N PHE A 40 0.80 26.52 10.68
CA PHE A 40 1.41 25.27 11.17
C PHE A 40 2.82 25.02 10.63
N PHE A 41 3.07 25.46 9.39
CA PHE A 41 4.28 25.09 8.65
C PHE A 41 4.91 26.29 7.97
N THR A 42 6.23 26.39 8.06
CA THR A 42 7.02 27.49 7.48
C THR A 42 7.55 27.19 6.09
N LEU A 43 7.56 25.91 5.68
CA LEU A 43 8.07 25.44 4.39
C LEU A 43 6.98 24.69 3.62
N GLN A 44 7.03 24.84 2.30
CA GLN A 44 6.19 24.11 1.36
C GLN A 44 7.04 23.62 0.17
N SER A 45 6.76 22.42 -0.33
CA SER A 45 7.39 21.91 -1.54
C SER A 45 6.80 22.55 -2.80
N ALA A 46 7.47 22.34 -3.94
CA ALA A 46 6.82 22.53 -5.24
C ALA A 46 5.63 21.56 -5.40
N TRP A 47 4.71 21.93 -6.29
CA TRP A 47 3.62 21.04 -6.71
C TRP A 47 4.18 19.86 -7.53
N VAL A 48 3.73 18.66 -7.20
CA VAL A 48 4.04 17.42 -7.93
C VAL A 48 2.75 16.72 -8.31
N LEU A 49 2.78 15.89 -9.36
CA LEU A 49 1.61 15.13 -9.78
C LEU A 49 1.54 13.79 -9.02
N MET A 50 0.39 13.50 -8.42
CA MET A 50 0.10 12.24 -7.73
C MET A 50 -1.37 11.88 -7.96
N THR A 51 -1.63 10.67 -8.46
CA THR A 51 -3.00 10.18 -8.69
C THR A 51 -3.88 11.18 -9.48
N ASP A 52 -3.35 11.70 -10.59
CA ASP A 52 -4.01 12.70 -11.45
C ASP A 52 -4.36 14.04 -10.76
N ARG A 53 -3.78 14.33 -9.59
CA ARG A 53 -3.90 15.60 -8.87
C ARG A 53 -2.55 16.24 -8.63
N ARG A 54 -2.53 17.58 -8.54
CA ARG A 54 -1.38 18.28 -7.99
C ARG A 54 -1.42 18.17 -6.48
N VAL A 55 -0.29 17.77 -5.90
CA VAL A 55 -0.09 17.71 -4.46
C VAL A 55 1.19 18.43 -4.07
N ARG A 56 1.28 18.89 -2.83
CA ARG A 56 2.53 19.41 -2.25
C ARG A 56 2.62 19.06 -0.77
N TYR A 57 3.84 19.06 -0.26
CA TYR A 57 4.14 18.77 1.13
C TYR A 57 4.38 20.07 1.90
N TYR A 58 4.02 20.05 3.18
CA TYR A 58 4.33 21.09 4.14
C TYR A 58 5.12 20.52 5.31
N GLY A 59 6.03 21.33 5.85
CA GLY A 59 6.85 20.96 7.00
C GLY A 59 7.54 22.17 7.61
N ASN A 60 8.27 21.96 8.71
CA ASN A 60 9.14 22.96 9.32
C ASN A 60 10.62 22.74 9.02
N GLU A 61 10.93 21.64 8.35
CA GLU A 61 12.24 21.28 7.82
C GLU A 61 12.07 20.83 6.37
N ALA A 62 13.14 20.87 5.59
CA ALA A 62 13.10 20.31 4.24
C ALA A 62 12.73 18.83 4.34
N PHE A 63 11.71 18.42 3.58
CA PHE A 63 11.16 17.07 3.64
C PHE A 63 12.22 16.00 3.30
N GLU A 64 13.19 16.37 2.47
CA GLU A 64 14.35 15.57 2.04
C GLU A 64 15.41 15.39 3.13
N ASP A 65 15.42 16.22 4.18
CA ASP A 65 16.46 16.22 5.22
C ASP A 65 15.99 15.63 6.56
N SER A 66 14.68 15.55 6.80
CA SER A 66 14.17 15.11 8.10
C SER A 66 14.33 13.59 8.29
N SER A 67 14.83 13.20 9.46
CA SER A 67 15.12 11.80 9.81
C SER A 67 13.89 11.04 10.37
N SER A 68 12.85 11.77 10.76
CA SER A 68 11.49 11.31 11.11
C SER A 68 10.58 12.53 11.13
N VAL A 69 9.44 12.48 10.43
CA VAL A 69 8.53 13.63 10.31
C VAL A 69 7.37 13.46 11.29
N ASP A 70 7.53 13.93 12.52
CA ASP A 70 6.47 13.85 13.54
C ASP A 70 5.28 14.75 13.19
N GLU A 71 5.49 15.83 12.45
CA GLU A 71 4.46 16.79 12.04
C GLU A 71 4.72 17.28 10.62
N TRP A 72 3.76 17.06 9.72
CA TRP A 72 3.79 17.50 8.32
C TRP A 72 2.41 17.48 7.69
N ALA A 73 2.26 18.04 6.50
CA ALA A 73 1.01 17.93 5.76
C ALA A 73 1.20 17.60 4.28
N LEU A 74 0.16 17.00 3.70
CA LEU A 74 -0.04 16.82 2.26
C LEU A 74 -1.25 17.65 1.85
N GLU A 75 -1.04 18.65 1.01
CA GLU A 75 -2.14 19.33 0.35
C GLU A 75 -2.43 18.67 -1.00
N VAL A 76 -3.68 18.30 -1.20
CA VAL A 76 -4.24 17.87 -2.48
C VAL A 76 -5.04 19.03 -3.05
N GLU A 77 -4.59 19.57 -4.18
CA GLU A 77 -5.10 20.83 -4.69
C GLU A 77 -6.63 20.86 -4.82
N GLY A 78 -7.24 21.78 -4.07
CA GLY A 78 -8.69 22.02 -4.09
C GLY A 78 -9.53 20.88 -3.52
N VAL A 79 -8.93 19.83 -2.94
CA VAL A 79 -9.66 18.66 -2.40
C VAL A 79 -9.57 18.65 -0.88
N VAL A 80 -8.37 18.46 -0.35
CA VAL A 80 -8.14 18.30 1.10
C VAL A 80 -6.68 18.59 1.43
N THR A 81 -6.44 19.21 2.57
CA THR A 81 -5.11 19.22 3.20
C THR A 81 -5.13 18.27 4.39
N LEU A 82 -4.23 17.30 4.41
CA LEU A 82 -4.11 16.28 5.45
C LEU A 82 -2.86 16.57 6.28
N ILE A 83 -3.01 16.68 7.60
CA ILE A 83 -1.96 17.07 8.54
C ILE A 83 -1.72 15.92 9.50
N TRP A 84 -0.48 15.42 9.56
CA TRP A 84 -0.07 14.38 10.48
C TRP A 84 0.42 14.98 11.80
N GLN A 85 -0.06 14.42 12.91
CA GLN A 85 0.40 14.70 14.27
C GLN A 85 0.82 13.39 14.95
N GLY A 86 2.09 13.02 14.81
CA GLY A 86 2.63 11.74 15.27
C GLY A 86 2.53 11.53 16.77
N LYS A 87 2.71 12.58 17.58
CA LYS A 87 2.63 12.49 19.05
C LYS A 87 1.25 12.08 19.56
N THR A 88 0.21 12.36 18.79
CA THR A 88 -1.19 12.07 19.16
C THR A 88 -1.85 11.08 18.21
N ASN A 89 -1.10 10.51 17.26
CA ASN A 89 -1.61 9.62 16.20
C ASN A 89 -2.87 10.18 15.51
N THR A 90 -2.84 11.47 15.20
CA THR A 90 -4.00 12.18 14.66
C THR A 90 -3.72 12.65 13.24
N ILE A 91 -4.70 12.49 12.37
CA ILE A 91 -4.76 13.10 11.06
C ILE A 91 -5.80 14.22 11.14
N ARG A 92 -5.35 15.47 11.06
CA ARG A 92 -6.23 16.64 10.92
C ARG A 92 -6.46 16.91 9.44
N TYR A 93 -7.64 17.42 9.08
CA TYR A 93 -7.91 17.75 7.68
C TYR A 93 -8.65 19.06 7.46
N ILE A 94 -8.25 19.78 6.41
CA ILE A 94 -8.90 21.02 5.96
C ILE A 94 -9.66 20.72 4.66
N LYS A 95 -10.93 21.10 4.58
CA LYS A 95 -11.78 20.88 3.39
C LYS A 95 -11.41 21.87 2.28
N GLY A 96 -11.12 21.36 1.08
CA GLY A 96 -11.03 22.16 -0.14
C GLY A 96 -12.40 22.32 -0.83
N GLU A 97 -12.45 23.10 -1.90
CA GLU A 97 -13.70 23.38 -2.66
C GLU A 97 -14.35 22.12 -3.25
N LYS A 98 -13.53 21.12 -3.62
CA LYS A 98 -13.96 19.85 -4.23
C LYS A 98 -14.05 18.71 -3.20
N TYR A 99 -14.04 19.03 -1.92
CA TYR A 99 -14.08 18.05 -0.85
C TYR A 99 -15.32 17.14 -0.94
N THR A 100 -15.11 15.85 -0.67
CA THR A 100 -16.16 14.89 -0.32
C THR A 100 -15.62 13.90 0.73
N ALA A 101 -16.51 13.24 1.46
CA ALA A 101 -16.10 12.23 2.45
C ALA A 101 -15.39 11.04 1.78
N GLU A 102 -15.80 10.67 0.56
CA GLU A 102 -15.19 9.61 -0.24
C GLU A 102 -13.77 9.99 -0.68
N LEU A 103 -13.54 11.25 -1.06
CA LEU A 103 -12.21 11.75 -1.38
C LEU A 103 -11.32 11.81 -0.14
N LEU A 104 -11.85 12.23 1.01
CA LEU A 104 -11.11 12.16 2.27
C LEU A 104 -10.68 10.72 2.56
N GLN A 105 -11.61 9.77 2.49
CA GLN A 105 -11.33 8.36 2.72
C GLN A 105 -10.27 7.85 1.74
N PHE A 106 -10.43 8.14 0.45
CA PHE A 106 -9.45 7.76 -0.57
C PHE A 106 -8.05 8.27 -0.24
N TRP A 107 -7.90 9.58 -0.04
CA TRP A 107 -6.58 10.20 0.16
C TRP A 107 -5.95 9.78 1.48
N VAL A 108 -6.72 9.59 2.56
CA VAL A 108 -6.20 9.09 3.83
C VAL A 108 -5.68 7.65 3.68
N LEU A 109 -6.45 6.76 3.05
CA LEU A 109 -6.14 5.32 3.04
C LEU A 109 -5.16 4.92 1.94
N HIS A 110 -5.35 5.43 0.73
CA HIS A 110 -4.58 5.03 -0.45
C HIS A 110 -3.22 5.72 -0.52
N THR A 111 -3.06 6.88 0.13
CA THR A 111 -1.88 7.72 -0.07
C THR A 111 -1.28 8.22 1.24
N PHE A 112 -2.01 9.01 2.00
CA PHE A 112 -1.45 9.76 3.12
C PHE A 112 -0.97 8.87 4.26
N PHE A 113 -1.76 7.88 4.68
CA PHE A 113 -1.34 7.02 5.78
C PHE A 113 -0.21 6.04 5.40
N PRO A 114 -0.20 5.43 4.20
CA PRO A 114 0.99 4.74 3.72
C PRO A 114 2.26 5.60 3.74
N LEU A 115 2.16 6.89 3.37
CA LEU A 115 3.27 7.84 3.50
C LEU A 115 3.69 8.05 4.96
N VAL A 116 2.74 8.20 5.88
CA VAL A 116 3.00 8.30 7.33
C VAL A 116 3.81 7.10 7.82
N LEU A 117 3.42 5.87 7.45
CA LEU A 117 4.11 4.64 7.87
C LEU A 117 5.56 4.59 7.37
N GLU A 118 5.80 4.96 6.10
CA GLU A 118 7.13 5.03 5.50
C GLU A 118 8.02 6.08 6.18
N LEU A 119 7.49 7.30 6.36
CA LEU A 119 8.25 8.44 6.90
C LEU A 119 8.53 8.28 8.40
N ALA A 120 7.62 7.65 9.14
CA ALA A 120 7.82 7.27 10.54
C ALA A 120 8.66 6.00 10.71
N LYS A 121 9.06 5.34 9.60
CA LYS A 121 9.84 4.09 9.59
C LYS A 121 9.17 2.95 10.38
N LEU A 122 7.84 2.94 10.40
CA LEU A 122 7.04 1.93 11.08
C LEU A 122 6.87 0.68 10.18
N SER A 123 6.65 0.89 8.89
CA SER A 123 6.47 -0.19 7.92
C SER A 123 7.04 0.22 6.56
N HIS A 124 7.46 -0.77 5.77
CA HIS A 124 7.80 -0.57 4.36
C HIS A 124 6.61 -0.92 3.48
N ILE A 125 6.16 0.05 2.69
CA ILE A 125 5.00 -0.05 1.83
C ILE A 125 5.44 -0.43 0.41
N LEU A 126 4.89 -1.55 -0.06
CA LEU A 126 5.11 -2.06 -1.40
C LEU A 126 3.89 -1.83 -2.29
N HIS A 127 4.14 -1.47 -3.54
CA HIS A 127 3.15 -1.40 -4.62
C HIS A 127 2.90 -2.78 -5.26
N VAL A 128 2.26 -3.64 -4.48
CA VAL A 128 1.99 -5.05 -4.82
C VAL A 128 0.56 -5.41 -4.47
N SER A 129 0.07 -6.52 -5.01
CA SER A 129 -1.18 -7.15 -4.56
C SER A 129 -0.82 -8.35 -3.68
N ALA A 130 -1.61 -8.64 -2.64
CA ALA A 130 -1.30 -9.69 -1.67
C ALA A 130 -2.51 -10.56 -1.35
N VAL A 131 -2.29 -11.88 -1.36
CA VAL A 131 -3.32 -12.91 -1.13
C VAL A 131 -2.78 -14.03 -0.28
N GLU A 132 -3.67 -14.72 0.42
CA GLU A 132 -3.37 -15.92 1.18
C GLU A 132 -3.62 -17.20 0.36
N ILE A 133 -2.63 -18.08 0.29
CA ILE A 133 -2.74 -19.44 -0.25
C ILE A 133 -2.34 -20.40 0.86
N ASN A 134 -3.22 -21.33 1.27
CA ASN A 134 -2.97 -22.27 2.36
C ASN A 134 -2.44 -21.58 3.64
N GLU A 135 -3.14 -20.56 4.11
CA GLU A 135 -2.77 -19.74 5.27
C GLU A 135 -1.44 -18.96 5.17
N LYS A 136 -0.77 -19.00 4.01
CA LYS A 136 0.51 -18.34 3.75
C LYS A 136 0.32 -17.12 2.83
N PRO A 137 0.64 -15.90 3.29
CA PRO A 137 0.61 -14.71 2.45
C PRO A 137 1.64 -14.76 1.33
N ILE A 138 1.22 -14.50 0.10
CA ILE A 138 2.08 -14.28 -1.05
C ILE A 138 1.84 -12.89 -1.65
N LEU A 139 2.85 -12.34 -2.31
CA LEU A 139 2.78 -11.05 -3.00
C LEU A 139 2.90 -11.24 -4.52
N PHE A 140 2.15 -10.44 -5.26
CA PHE A 140 2.28 -10.26 -6.70
C PHE A 140 2.92 -8.90 -6.98
N SER A 141 4.11 -8.90 -7.55
CA SER A 141 4.76 -7.72 -8.11
C SER A 141 4.69 -7.75 -9.62
N ALA A 142 4.55 -6.59 -10.25
CA ALA A 142 4.59 -6.43 -11.70
C ALA A 142 4.73 -4.95 -12.02
N PHE A 143 5.26 -4.64 -13.21
CA PHE A 143 5.17 -3.29 -13.77
C PHE A 143 3.71 -2.80 -13.82
N SER A 144 3.53 -1.49 -13.90
CA SER A 144 2.19 -0.90 -14.01
C SER A 144 1.45 -1.51 -15.20
N GLY A 145 0.36 -2.22 -14.93
CA GLY A 145 -0.47 -2.86 -15.96
C GLY A 145 -0.11 -4.32 -16.22
N GLY A 146 0.83 -4.90 -15.47
CA GLY A 146 1.23 -6.30 -15.55
C GLY A 146 0.24 -7.30 -14.94
N GLY A 147 -1.01 -6.90 -14.67
CA GLY A 147 -2.08 -7.81 -14.29
C GLY A 147 -2.19 -8.19 -12.80
N LYS A 148 -1.50 -7.50 -11.87
CA LYS A 148 -1.57 -7.77 -10.42
C LYS A 148 -3.01 -7.80 -9.89
N SER A 149 -3.76 -6.72 -10.07
CA SER A 149 -5.15 -6.60 -9.62
C SER A 149 -6.07 -7.54 -10.39
N THR A 150 -5.77 -7.85 -11.66
CA THR A 150 -6.53 -8.85 -12.44
C THR A 150 -6.39 -10.25 -11.85
N LEU A 151 -5.17 -10.67 -11.52
CA LEU A 151 -4.91 -11.95 -10.89
C LEU A 151 -5.48 -11.98 -9.47
N LEU A 152 -5.31 -10.90 -8.69
CA LEU A 152 -5.91 -10.76 -7.37
C LEU A 152 -7.44 -10.92 -7.41
N ASN A 153 -8.11 -10.30 -8.40
CA ASN A 153 -9.55 -10.44 -8.62
C ASN A 153 -9.95 -11.91 -8.85
N TYR A 154 -9.13 -12.67 -9.58
CA TYR A 154 -9.38 -14.08 -9.79
C TYR A 154 -9.31 -14.85 -8.46
N PHE A 155 -8.25 -14.66 -7.67
CA PHE A 155 -8.12 -15.26 -6.35
C PHE A 155 -9.27 -14.87 -5.41
N LEU A 156 -9.68 -13.60 -5.41
CA LEU A 156 -10.80 -13.12 -4.61
C LEU A 156 -12.11 -13.85 -4.97
N LYS A 157 -12.38 -14.06 -6.28
CA LYS A 157 -13.54 -14.83 -6.75
C LYS A 157 -13.50 -16.31 -6.38
N GLN A 158 -12.31 -16.88 -6.21
CA GLN A 158 -12.11 -18.24 -5.70
C GLN A 158 -12.20 -18.31 -4.16
N GLY A 159 -12.52 -17.20 -3.48
CA GLY A 159 -12.73 -17.18 -2.03
C GLY A 159 -11.47 -17.02 -1.20
N HIS A 160 -10.32 -16.71 -1.82
CA HIS A 160 -9.09 -16.47 -1.07
C HIS A 160 -9.17 -15.19 -0.23
N ARG A 161 -8.45 -15.21 0.89
CA ARG A 161 -8.31 -14.06 1.77
C ARG A 161 -7.32 -13.07 1.21
N ILE A 162 -7.68 -11.78 1.20
CA ILE A 162 -6.87 -10.70 0.60
C ILE A 162 -6.16 -9.91 1.70
N TYR A 163 -4.90 -9.55 1.46
CA TYR A 163 -4.11 -8.67 2.33
C TYR A 163 -4.04 -7.23 1.81
N GLY A 164 -4.15 -7.03 0.49
CA GLY A 164 -4.20 -5.71 -0.10
C GLY A 164 -4.11 -5.73 -1.61
N ASP A 165 -4.52 -4.64 -2.22
CA ASP A 165 -4.36 -4.34 -3.64
C ASP A 165 -3.67 -2.98 -3.77
N ASP A 166 -2.71 -2.84 -4.70
CA ASP A 166 -1.84 -1.68 -4.89
C ASP A 166 -0.95 -1.24 -3.72
N THR A 167 -1.28 -1.53 -2.47
CA THR A 167 -0.56 -1.05 -1.30
C THR A 167 -0.59 -2.12 -0.22
N VAL A 168 0.59 -2.58 0.20
CA VAL A 168 0.74 -3.61 1.24
C VAL A 168 1.92 -3.24 2.12
N ALA A 169 1.77 -3.35 3.44
CA ALA A 169 2.83 -3.08 4.38
C ALA A 169 3.61 -4.35 4.72
N ILE A 170 4.94 -4.22 4.76
CA ILE A 170 5.87 -5.24 5.20
C ILE A 170 6.64 -4.70 6.40
N GLU A 171 6.66 -5.47 7.48
CA GLU A 171 7.38 -5.14 8.71
C GLU A 171 8.42 -6.22 9.03
N GLU A 172 9.60 -5.80 9.50
CA GLU A 172 10.62 -6.72 10.05
C GLU A 172 10.30 -6.92 11.54
N ILE A 173 9.72 -8.08 11.88
CA ILE A 173 9.30 -8.42 13.25
C ILE A 173 9.96 -9.75 13.63
N ASP A 174 10.65 -9.76 14.77
CA ASP A 174 11.40 -10.91 15.29
C ASP A 174 12.40 -11.50 14.28
N GLY A 175 13.02 -10.64 13.45
CA GLY A 175 13.97 -11.04 12.41
C GLY A 175 13.33 -11.70 11.18
N SER A 176 12.00 -11.66 11.06
CA SER A 176 11.23 -12.17 9.91
C SER A 176 10.42 -11.05 9.26
N TYR A 177 10.23 -11.13 7.94
CA TYR A 177 9.37 -10.21 7.21
C TYR A 177 7.92 -10.67 7.30
N LYS A 178 7.05 -9.82 7.85
CA LYS A 178 5.62 -10.12 8.01
C LYS A 178 4.77 -9.18 7.16
N VAL A 179 3.67 -9.71 6.63
CA VAL A 179 2.68 -8.97 5.84
C VAL A 179 1.64 -8.39 6.78
N VAL A 180 1.44 -7.08 6.68
CA VAL A 180 0.37 -6.35 7.36
C VAL A 180 -0.65 -5.91 6.32
N ALA A 181 -1.91 -6.30 6.53
CA ALA A 181 -2.98 -5.99 5.59
C ALA A 181 -3.25 -4.49 5.52
N SER A 182 -3.57 -3.98 4.33
CA SER A 182 -3.79 -2.56 4.09
C SER A 182 -5.24 -2.14 4.39
N TYR A 183 -6.00 -1.74 3.38
CA TYR A 183 -7.41 -1.37 3.48
C TYR A 183 -8.27 -2.34 2.65
N PRO A 184 -9.49 -2.68 3.11
CA PRO A 184 -10.31 -3.77 2.56
C PRO A 184 -11.06 -3.37 1.28
N PHE A 185 -10.34 -2.89 0.27
CA PHE A 185 -10.91 -2.55 -1.03
C PHE A 185 -10.10 -3.16 -2.17
N HIS A 186 -10.80 -3.61 -3.21
CA HIS A 186 -10.22 -4.13 -4.44
C HIS A 186 -10.58 -3.24 -5.62
N ARG A 187 -9.59 -2.89 -6.43
CA ARG A 187 -9.75 -1.94 -7.55
C ARG A 187 -9.33 -2.59 -8.88
N PRO A 188 -10.23 -3.35 -9.53
CA PRO A 188 -9.92 -4.04 -10.80
C PRO A 188 -9.84 -3.10 -12.02
N TYR A 189 -9.98 -1.79 -11.84
CA TYR A 189 -10.01 -0.78 -12.90
C TYR A 189 -9.18 0.45 -12.56
N ARG A 190 -8.73 1.18 -13.57
CA ARG A 190 -7.96 2.41 -13.39
C ARG A 190 -8.87 3.64 -13.43
N LYS A 191 -9.40 4.03 -12.29
CA LYS A 191 -10.17 5.28 -12.12
C LYS A 191 -9.67 6.04 -10.91
N ALA A 192 -8.97 7.16 -11.11
CA ALA A 192 -8.37 7.95 -10.03
C ALA A 192 -9.39 8.29 -8.93
N GLU A 193 -8.89 8.44 -7.70
CA GLU A 193 -9.69 8.88 -6.55
C GLU A 193 -10.88 7.96 -6.19
N VAL A 194 -10.74 6.66 -6.44
CA VAL A 194 -11.73 5.64 -6.10
C VAL A 194 -11.02 4.45 -5.47
N LEU A 195 -11.49 4.01 -4.29
CA LEU A 195 -10.93 2.85 -3.57
C LEU A 195 -11.27 1.51 -4.22
N GLY A 196 -12.39 1.44 -4.95
CA GLY A 196 -12.86 0.21 -5.59
C GLY A 196 -14.05 -0.38 -4.85
N TYR A 197 -14.14 -1.71 -4.85
CA TYR A 197 -15.21 -2.46 -4.18
C TYR A 197 -14.74 -2.93 -2.80
N PRO A 198 -15.59 -2.85 -1.75
CA PRO A 198 -15.25 -3.41 -0.45
C PRO A 198 -15.06 -4.93 -0.53
N ILE A 199 -14.14 -5.46 0.27
CA ILE A 199 -13.83 -6.88 0.36
C ILE A 199 -14.22 -7.40 1.75
N ASP A 200 -15.05 -8.44 1.80
CA ASP A 200 -15.45 -9.06 3.07
C ASP A 200 -14.36 -10.00 3.62
N ASN A 201 -13.79 -10.87 2.77
CA ASN A 201 -12.73 -11.80 3.17
C ASN A 201 -11.34 -11.12 3.15
N PHE A 202 -11.16 -10.14 4.02
CA PHE A 202 -9.92 -9.40 4.17
C PHE A 202 -9.14 -9.84 5.41
N ALA A 203 -7.81 -9.87 5.30
CA ALA A 203 -6.94 -10.27 6.40
C ALA A 203 -6.91 -9.21 7.50
N THR A 204 -6.89 -9.68 8.75
CA THR A 204 -6.73 -8.85 9.95
C THR A 204 -5.53 -9.29 10.80
N GLU A 205 -4.86 -10.36 10.40
CA GLU A 205 -3.75 -10.98 11.12
C GLU A 205 -2.43 -10.72 10.40
N VAL A 206 -1.39 -10.42 11.19
CA VAL A 206 -0.02 -10.33 10.71
C VAL A 206 0.55 -11.73 10.57
N LYS A 207 0.98 -12.07 9.36
CA LYS A 207 1.56 -13.39 9.07
C LYS A 207 2.91 -13.24 8.38
N PRO A 208 3.84 -14.21 8.56
CA PRO A 208 5.10 -14.22 7.83
C PRO A 208 4.87 -14.19 6.33
N LEU A 209 5.62 -13.34 5.62
CA LEU A 209 5.63 -13.33 4.17
C LEU A 209 6.22 -14.65 3.66
N TYR A 210 5.45 -15.38 2.87
CA TYR A 210 5.90 -16.66 2.33
C TYR A 210 6.73 -16.47 1.06
N ARG A 211 6.14 -15.88 0.01
CA ARG A 211 6.77 -15.76 -1.32
C ARG A 211 6.34 -14.50 -2.06
N VAL A 212 7.20 -14.04 -2.97
CA VAL A 212 6.88 -12.99 -3.92
C VAL A 212 6.94 -13.55 -5.33
N TYR A 213 5.94 -13.26 -6.15
CA TYR A 213 5.88 -13.62 -7.57
C TYR A 213 5.90 -12.35 -8.42
N ARG A 214 6.92 -12.20 -9.26
CA ARG A 214 6.98 -11.19 -10.32
C ARG A 214 6.21 -11.70 -11.52
N LEU A 215 5.14 -11.02 -11.89
CA LEU A 215 4.32 -11.35 -13.05
C LEU A 215 4.99 -10.79 -14.31
N ASP A 216 5.49 -11.70 -15.16
CA ASP A 216 6.13 -11.35 -16.42
C ASP A 216 5.15 -11.68 -17.56
N LYS A 217 4.69 -10.64 -18.26
CA LYS A 217 3.78 -10.79 -19.39
C LYS A 217 4.48 -11.57 -20.52
N SER A 218 3.80 -12.60 -21.04
CA SER A 218 4.28 -13.42 -22.16
C SER A 218 3.24 -13.49 -23.28
N SER A 219 3.60 -14.09 -24.43
CA SER A 219 2.66 -14.26 -25.54
C SER A 219 1.50 -15.19 -25.15
N GLU A 220 0.35 -15.03 -25.79
CA GLU A 220 -0.88 -15.79 -25.50
C GLU A 220 -0.69 -17.32 -25.54
N THR A 221 0.25 -17.81 -26.37
CA THR A 221 0.55 -19.25 -26.51
C THR A 221 1.72 -19.73 -25.65
N SER A 222 2.35 -18.84 -24.87
CA SER A 222 3.50 -19.19 -24.04
C SER A 222 3.10 -20.17 -22.94
N LYS A 223 4.03 -21.06 -22.57
CA LYS A 223 3.84 -21.91 -21.39
C LYS A 223 4.00 -21.08 -20.13
N ILE A 224 3.16 -21.36 -19.14
CA ILE A 224 3.33 -20.80 -17.80
C ILE A 224 4.52 -21.51 -17.16
N LYS A 225 5.45 -20.71 -16.65
CA LYS A 225 6.67 -21.18 -15.99
C LYS A 225 6.88 -20.35 -14.73
N ILE A 226 7.30 -21.02 -13.66
CA ILE A 226 7.69 -20.40 -12.40
C ILE A 226 9.17 -20.72 -12.20
N GLU A 227 9.99 -19.68 -12.03
CA GLU A 227 11.44 -19.81 -11.89
C GLU A 227 11.90 -18.95 -10.70
N GLU A 228 12.77 -19.47 -9.85
CA GLU A 228 13.29 -18.71 -8.70
C GLU A 228 14.29 -17.64 -9.18
N LEU A 229 14.13 -16.42 -8.67
CA LEU A 229 15.06 -15.33 -8.89
C LEU A 229 16.19 -15.36 -7.86
N HIS A 230 17.40 -15.09 -8.34
CA HIS A 230 18.60 -15.04 -7.52
C HIS A 230 19.38 -13.73 -7.75
N GLY A 231 20.29 -13.41 -6.83
CA GLY A 231 21.21 -12.29 -6.96
C GLY A 231 20.51 -10.95 -7.19
N VAL A 232 20.96 -10.22 -8.22
CA VAL A 232 20.53 -8.84 -8.51
C VAL A 232 19.05 -8.78 -8.91
N GLU A 233 18.57 -9.70 -9.74
CA GLU A 233 17.18 -9.68 -10.22
C GLU A 233 16.17 -9.85 -9.07
N LYS A 234 16.52 -10.67 -8.07
CA LYS A 234 15.76 -10.84 -6.84
C LYS A 234 15.66 -9.54 -6.06
N PHE A 235 16.80 -8.87 -5.86
CA PHE A 235 16.88 -7.59 -5.17
C PHE A 235 16.07 -6.52 -5.91
N GLU A 236 16.26 -6.38 -7.23
CA GLU A 236 15.57 -5.40 -8.06
C GLU A 236 14.05 -5.57 -8.00
N THR A 237 13.56 -6.81 -8.03
CA THR A 237 12.12 -7.08 -7.92
C THR A 237 11.53 -6.53 -6.62
N LEU A 238 12.22 -6.71 -5.49
CA LEU A 238 11.78 -6.20 -4.20
C LEU A 238 11.94 -4.68 -4.10
N TYR A 239 13.08 -4.15 -4.57
CA TYR A 239 13.41 -2.72 -4.49
C TYR A 239 12.53 -1.84 -5.39
N GLN A 240 12.24 -2.30 -6.62
CA GLN A 240 11.39 -1.58 -7.57
C GLN A 240 9.90 -1.63 -7.21
N SER A 241 9.51 -2.51 -6.29
CA SER A 241 8.14 -2.57 -5.78
C SER A 241 7.83 -1.49 -4.75
N GLN A 242 8.69 -0.48 -4.57
CA GLN A 242 8.48 0.62 -3.63
C GLN A 242 7.25 1.47 -4.00
N PHE A 243 6.50 1.90 -2.98
CA PHE A 243 5.29 2.70 -3.15
C PHE A 243 5.57 4.15 -3.60
N VAL A 244 6.58 4.79 -3.03
CA VAL A 244 6.96 6.19 -3.30
C VAL A 244 8.47 6.30 -3.39
N THR A 245 9.01 7.43 -3.82
CA THR A 245 10.47 7.69 -3.86
C THR A 245 10.77 8.97 -3.09
N PHE A 246 11.38 8.83 -1.91
CA PHE A 246 11.95 9.95 -1.16
C PHE A 246 13.44 9.70 -0.96
N GLU A 247 14.27 10.73 -1.18
CA GLU A 247 15.72 10.60 -1.16
C GLU A 247 16.24 10.14 0.22
N ASN A 248 15.71 10.71 1.31
CA ASN A 248 16.03 10.33 2.70
C ASN A 248 15.73 8.86 3.03
N LEU A 249 14.79 8.22 2.34
CA LEU A 249 14.44 6.81 2.54
C LEU A 249 15.26 5.86 1.67
N THR A 250 16.03 6.35 0.70
CA THR A 250 16.79 5.52 -0.26
C THR A 250 17.69 4.52 0.46
N LYS A 251 18.48 4.98 1.44
CA LYS A 251 19.41 4.11 2.18
C LYS A 251 18.70 3.07 3.03
N SER A 252 17.66 3.45 3.77
CA SER A 252 16.91 2.52 4.62
C SER A 252 16.20 1.46 3.78
N ARG A 253 15.60 1.85 2.65
CA ARG A 253 14.92 0.94 1.71
C ARG A 253 15.88 -0.01 1.01
N TYR A 254 17.03 0.49 0.56
CA TYR A 254 18.06 -0.36 -0.02
C TYR A 254 18.48 -1.45 0.97
N ASN A 255 18.73 -1.07 2.23
CA ASN A 255 19.08 -2.01 3.29
C ASN A 255 17.94 -3.00 3.59
N PHE A 256 16.69 -2.52 3.64
CA PHE A 256 15.52 -3.35 3.87
C PHE A 256 15.34 -4.39 2.76
N ALA A 257 15.37 -3.96 1.48
CA ALA A 257 15.26 -4.84 0.33
C ALA A 257 16.43 -5.84 0.25
N THR A 258 17.64 -5.42 0.61
CA THR A 258 18.82 -6.30 0.64
C THR A 258 18.63 -7.44 1.66
N LYS A 259 18.23 -7.11 2.88
CA LYS A 259 17.98 -8.11 3.93
C LYS A 259 16.78 -9.00 3.58
N MET A 260 15.71 -8.42 3.04
CA MET A 260 14.52 -9.16 2.61
C MET A 260 14.86 -10.17 1.52
N ALA A 261 15.69 -9.79 0.54
CA ALA A 261 16.16 -10.68 -0.51
C ALA A 261 16.96 -11.89 0.01
N GLN A 262 17.55 -11.80 1.20
CA GLN A 262 18.27 -12.94 1.81
C GLN A 262 17.32 -13.96 2.46
N GLN A 263 16.11 -13.56 2.84
CA GLN A 263 15.19 -14.40 3.62
C GLN A 263 13.96 -14.86 2.83
N VAL A 264 13.44 -14.02 1.94
CA VAL A 264 12.18 -14.27 1.23
C VAL A 264 12.48 -14.85 -0.15
N GLN A 265 11.81 -15.93 -0.54
CA GLN A 265 11.92 -16.46 -1.90
C GLN A 265 11.12 -15.59 -2.88
N VAL A 266 11.74 -15.29 -4.03
CA VAL A 266 11.12 -14.51 -5.09
C VAL A 266 11.17 -15.34 -6.35
N PHE A 267 10.06 -15.42 -7.06
CA PHE A 267 9.92 -16.16 -8.30
C PHE A 267 9.45 -15.24 -9.41
N THR A 268 9.78 -15.55 -10.65
CA THR A 268 9.02 -15.07 -11.81
C THR A 268 7.88 -16.02 -12.09
N ILE A 269 6.82 -15.51 -12.70
CA ILE A 269 5.81 -16.32 -13.35
C ILE A 269 5.49 -15.73 -14.72
N SER A 270 5.63 -16.55 -15.76
CA SER A 270 5.21 -16.18 -17.11
C SER A 270 3.68 -16.21 -17.21
N VAL A 271 3.06 -15.04 -17.40
CA VAL A 271 1.62 -14.86 -17.53
C VAL A 271 1.26 -14.67 -18.99
N PRO A 272 0.66 -15.66 -19.67
CA PRO A 272 0.16 -15.50 -21.04
C PRO A 272 -0.84 -14.35 -21.08
N TRP A 273 -0.74 -13.48 -22.08
CA TRP A 273 -1.62 -12.31 -22.17
C TRP A 273 -3.01 -12.64 -22.74
N ASP A 274 -3.64 -13.65 -22.15
CA ASP A 274 -4.96 -14.17 -22.50
C ASP A 274 -5.77 -14.41 -21.23
N MET A 275 -6.93 -13.76 -21.13
CA MET A 275 -7.80 -13.84 -19.96
C MET A 275 -8.42 -15.23 -19.77
N GLU A 276 -8.58 -16.01 -20.84
CA GLU A 276 -9.12 -17.38 -20.77
C GLU A 276 -8.14 -18.32 -20.06
N ARG A 277 -6.84 -17.97 -20.06
CA ARG A 277 -5.76 -18.77 -19.47
C ARG A 277 -5.42 -18.35 -18.04
N LEU A 278 -6.17 -17.41 -17.45
CA LEU A 278 -5.93 -16.95 -16.08
C LEU A 278 -6.12 -18.08 -15.05
N GLU A 279 -7.01 -19.02 -15.33
CA GLU A 279 -7.17 -20.23 -14.52
C GLU A 279 -5.89 -21.07 -14.50
N GLU A 280 -5.21 -21.24 -15.63
CA GLU A 280 -3.96 -22.01 -15.68
C GLU A 280 -2.86 -21.35 -14.81
N VAL A 281 -2.79 -20.01 -14.83
CA VAL A 281 -1.86 -19.23 -14.00
C VAL A 281 -2.17 -19.43 -12.52
N TYR A 282 -3.45 -19.36 -12.16
CA TYR A 282 -3.93 -19.65 -10.82
C TYR A 282 -3.56 -21.07 -10.36
N GLN A 283 -3.83 -22.10 -11.17
CA GLN A 283 -3.51 -23.49 -10.85
C GLN A 283 -1.99 -23.72 -10.71
N ALA A 284 -1.18 -23.11 -11.57
CA ALA A 284 0.28 -23.18 -11.46
C ALA A 284 0.79 -22.61 -10.11
N LEU A 285 0.18 -21.51 -9.65
CA LEU A 285 0.49 -20.94 -8.34
C LEU A 285 0.03 -21.84 -7.20
N LEU A 286 -1.15 -22.47 -7.27
CA LEU A 286 -1.60 -23.41 -6.24
C LEU A 286 -0.62 -24.59 -6.11
N ILE A 287 -0.33 -25.27 -7.22
CA ILE A 287 0.58 -26.42 -7.28
C ILE A 287 1.96 -26.05 -6.71
N HIS A 288 2.50 -24.89 -7.11
CA HIS A 288 3.80 -24.44 -6.64
C HIS A 288 3.82 -24.10 -5.14
N ASN A 289 2.69 -23.71 -4.57
CA ASN A 289 2.52 -23.47 -3.12
C ASN A 289 1.97 -24.71 -2.38
N GLU A 290 2.13 -25.90 -2.97
CA GLU A 290 1.85 -27.21 -2.37
C GLU A 290 0.36 -27.43 -2.04
N ILE A 291 -0.53 -27.01 -2.95
CA ILE A 291 -1.96 -27.36 -2.97
C ILE A 291 -2.26 -28.23 -4.18
#